data_AF-A0A971Y9L8-F1
#
_entry.id   AF-A0A971Y9L8-F1
#
_cell.length_a   1.000
_cell.length_b   1.000
_cell.length_c   1.000
_cell.angle_alpha   90.00
_cell.angle_beta   90.00
_cell.angle_gamma   90.00
#
_symmetry.space_group_name_H-M   'P 1'
#
loop_
_entity.id
_entity.type
_entity.pdbx_description
1 polymer ?
#
loop_
_entity_poly.entity_id
_entity_poly.type
_entity_poly.pdbx_seq_one_letter_code
_entity_poly.pdbx_strand_id
1 'polypeptide(L)'
;MGNRTTSLRMRLFWAFTLVTVIAVTLPVYFFRNTLYQDRIDAAGSEALAHAFFARSILDADPTEEQLNRLFAVATRLSFRMTLTDTNGMVLRDSHVGEKDIPELDNHSYRPEIATARAKGTGISLRHGNTLDLDAVYAAITLDNGGILRVAVPLVGIRQSLERQFPALLGSIAGVGLFCLFLSAVITRKIRKHMDNVTEIVGAISRETGLSQRRLRTVQWSEMLPLAYAVNHMADTIQAYVVETTDQQGQLETILDSMHEGVLVLGPTGAIRRWN
;
A
#
# COMPACT_ATOMS: atom_id res chain seq x y z
N MET A 1 2.18 7.85 39.18
CA MET A 1 2.65 7.46 37.83
C MET A 1 1.56 7.79 36.83
N GLY A 2 1.73 8.87 36.06
CA GLY A 2 0.69 9.39 35.16
C GLY A 2 0.48 8.47 33.96
N ASN A 3 -0.74 7.92 33.83
CA ASN A 3 -1.17 7.28 32.60
C ASN A 3 -1.11 8.32 31.48
N ARG A 4 -0.13 8.20 30.58
CA ARG A 4 -0.06 9.00 29.35
C ARG A 4 -1.31 8.69 28.54
N THR A 5 -2.31 9.56 28.61
CA THR A 5 -3.47 9.54 27.73
C THR A 5 -2.96 9.80 26.32
N THR A 6 -2.83 8.73 25.54
CA THR A 6 -2.40 8.84 24.14
C THR A 6 -3.50 9.51 23.33
N SER A 7 -3.16 10.56 22.58
CA SER A 7 -4.08 11.24 21.67
C SER A 7 -4.71 10.25 20.69
N LEU A 8 -6.05 10.20 20.69
CA LEU A 8 -6.83 9.42 19.74
C LEU A 8 -6.52 9.88 18.30
N ARG A 9 -6.39 11.19 18.08
CA ARG A 9 -6.06 11.76 16.77
C ARG A 9 -4.72 11.28 16.26
N MET A 10 -3.70 11.23 17.12
CA MET A 10 -2.37 10.74 16.76
C MET A 10 -2.38 9.26 16.41
N ARG A 11 -3.12 8.43 17.16
CA ARG A 11 -3.30 7.01 16.84
C ARG A 11 -4.01 6.79 15.51
N LEU A 12 -5.06 7.56 15.25
CA LEU A 12 -5.79 7.51 13.97
C LEU A 12 -4.89 7.96 12.82
N PHE A 13 -4.16 9.06 12.99
CA PHE A 13 -3.23 9.57 11.99
C PHE A 13 -2.18 8.53 11.60
N TRP A 14 -1.51 7.91 12.57
CA TRP A 14 -0.52 6.86 12.28
C TRP A 14 -1.15 5.59 11.69
N ALA A 15 -2.33 5.20 12.15
CA ALA A 15 -3.05 4.06 11.57
C ALA A 15 -3.41 4.31 10.09
N PHE A 16 -3.98 5.48 9.77
CA PHE A 16 -4.30 5.86 8.38
C PHE A 16 -3.05 5.99 7.53
N THR A 17 -1.98 6.59 8.05
CA THR A 17 -0.71 6.74 7.34
C THR A 17 -0.06 5.40 7.03
N LEU A 18 -0.04 4.48 8.00
CA LEU A 18 0.47 3.13 7.78
C LEU A 18 -0.32 2.40 6.70
N VAL A 19 -1.65 2.52 6.74
CA VAL A 19 -2.54 1.90 5.76
C VAL A 19 -2.33 2.48 4.37
N THR A 20 -2.24 3.80 4.22
CA THR A 20 -1.98 4.41 2.91
C THR A 20 -0.59 4.06 2.38
N VAL A 21 0.43 3.99 3.24
CA VAL A 21 1.76 3.53 2.82
C VAL A 21 1.68 2.10 2.32
N ILE A 22 1.07 1.17 3.07
CA ILE A 22 0.91 -0.24 2.64
C ILE A 22 0.07 -0.33 1.36
N ALA A 23 -1.01 0.44 1.28
CA ALA A 23 -1.91 0.51 0.14
C ALA A 23 -1.22 0.92 -1.16
N VAL A 24 -0.20 1.78 -1.08
CA VAL A 24 0.55 2.25 -2.26
C VAL A 24 1.77 1.37 -2.51
N THR A 25 2.55 1.06 -1.47
CA THR A 25 3.82 0.34 -1.65
C THR A 25 3.62 -1.12 -2.02
N LEU A 26 2.63 -1.81 -1.47
CA LEU A 26 2.45 -3.25 -1.69
C LEU A 26 2.03 -3.56 -3.14
N PRO A 27 1.05 -2.85 -3.73
CA PRO A 27 0.75 -3.01 -5.15
C PRO A 27 1.91 -2.59 -6.06
N VAL A 28 2.59 -1.47 -5.78
CA VAL A 28 3.72 -1.00 -6.59
C VAL A 28 4.88 -2.00 -6.54
N TYR A 29 5.18 -2.54 -5.36
CA TYR A 29 6.22 -3.54 -5.19
C TYR A 29 5.88 -4.84 -5.94
N PHE A 30 4.66 -5.34 -5.78
CA PHE A 30 4.21 -6.56 -6.44
C PHE A 30 4.19 -6.39 -7.97
N PHE A 31 3.66 -5.25 -8.45
CA PHE A 31 3.63 -4.91 -9.86
C PHE A 31 5.05 -4.84 -10.44
N ARG A 32 5.97 -4.12 -9.78
CA ARG A 32 7.37 -4.00 -10.23
C ARG A 32 8.10 -5.34 -10.25
N ASN A 33 8.01 -6.11 -9.17
CA ASN A 33 8.81 -7.32 -9.00
C ASN A 33 8.32 -8.46 -9.91
N THR A 34 7.01 -8.62 -10.05
CA THR A 34 6.41 -9.67 -10.88
C THR A 34 6.47 -9.31 -12.38
N LEU A 35 6.29 -8.05 -12.77
CA LEU A 35 6.37 -7.69 -14.19
C LEU A 35 7.76 -7.79 -14.76
N TYR A 36 8.75 -7.26 -14.05
CA TYR A 36 10.07 -7.07 -14.64
C TYR A 36 10.83 -8.40 -14.67
N GLN A 37 10.80 -9.16 -13.58
CA GLN A 37 11.53 -10.42 -13.48
C GLN A 37 10.92 -11.53 -14.33
N ASP A 38 9.60 -11.75 -14.25
CA ASP A 38 8.94 -12.79 -15.06
C ASP A 38 9.16 -12.56 -16.57
N ARG A 39 9.31 -11.31 -17.00
CA ARG A 39 9.57 -10.95 -18.39
C ARG A 39 11.01 -11.20 -18.80
N ILE A 40 11.97 -10.90 -17.94
CA ILE A 40 13.38 -11.23 -18.18
C ILE A 40 13.55 -12.75 -18.25
N ASP A 41 12.94 -13.49 -17.33
CA ASP A 41 13.04 -14.95 -17.30
C ASP A 41 12.35 -15.58 -18.52
N ALA A 42 11.16 -15.11 -18.90
CA ALA A 42 10.48 -15.57 -20.10
C ALA A 42 11.28 -15.25 -21.37
N ALA A 43 11.79 -14.01 -21.50
CA ALA A 43 12.61 -13.60 -22.64
C ALA A 43 13.94 -14.35 -22.70
N GLY A 44 14.56 -14.66 -21.56
CA GLY A 44 15.76 -15.49 -21.49
C GLY A 44 15.51 -16.92 -21.91
N SER A 45 14.38 -17.49 -21.47
CA SER A 45 13.94 -18.83 -21.87
C SER A 45 13.68 -18.91 -23.38
N GLU A 46 12.99 -17.91 -23.93
CA GLU A 46 12.72 -17.77 -25.36
C GLU A 46 14.02 -17.59 -26.16
N ALA A 47 14.92 -16.70 -25.71
CA ALA A 47 16.20 -16.45 -26.35
C ALA A 47 17.07 -17.72 -26.40
N LEU A 48 17.11 -18.50 -25.31
CA LEU A 48 17.79 -19.80 -25.29
C LEU A 48 17.12 -20.81 -26.22
N ALA A 49 15.79 -20.92 -26.20
CA ALA A 49 15.08 -21.85 -27.08
C ALA A 49 15.37 -21.56 -28.56
N HIS A 50 15.37 -20.29 -28.95
CA HIS A 50 15.73 -19.89 -30.31
C HIS A 50 17.22 -20.14 -30.61
N ALA A 51 18.13 -19.93 -29.65
CA ALA A 51 19.54 -20.24 -29.83
C ALA A 51 19.80 -21.74 -30.00
N PHE A 52 19.11 -22.59 -29.22
CA PHE A 52 19.16 -24.05 -29.37
C PHE A 52 18.56 -24.51 -30.69
N PHE A 53 17.42 -23.95 -31.10
CA PHE A 53 16.81 -24.25 -32.39
C PHE A 53 17.75 -23.88 -33.54
N ALA A 54 18.34 -22.69 -33.50
CA ALA A 54 19.30 -22.25 -34.51
C ALA A 54 20.54 -23.15 -34.54
N ARG A 55 21.08 -23.54 -33.37
CA ARG A 55 22.18 -24.52 -33.29
C ARG A 55 21.79 -25.88 -33.87
N SER A 56 20.56 -26.36 -33.63
CA SER A 56 20.12 -27.67 -34.11
C SER A 56 19.99 -27.80 -35.63
N ILE A 57 19.92 -26.67 -36.34
CA ILE A 57 19.87 -26.60 -37.80
C ILE A 57 21.29 -26.55 -38.41
N LEU A 58 22.30 -26.19 -37.60
CA LEU A 58 23.69 -26.10 -38.04
C LEU A 58 24.39 -27.44 -37.86
N ASP A 59 25.13 -27.86 -38.87
CA ASP A 59 26.07 -28.98 -38.76
C ASP A 59 27.27 -28.58 -37.89
N ALA A 60 28.07 -29.58 -37.48
CA ALA A 60 29.27 -29.36 -36.67
C ALA A 60 30.26 -28.39 -37.32
N ASP A 61 30.32 -28.38 -38.66
CA ASP A 61 31.01 -27.38 -39.46
C ASP A 61 30.04 -26.83 -40.52
N PRO A 62 29.35 -25.71 -40.23
CA PRO A 62 28.27 -25.23 -41.09
C PRO A 62 28.82 -24.59 -42.36
N THR A 63 28.25 -24.98 -43.51
CA THR A 63 28.58 -24.34 -44.79
C THR A 63 28.03 -22.92 -44.89
N GLU A 64 28.68 -22.08 -45.69
CA GLU A 64 28.22 -20.71 -45.99
C GLU A 64 26.77 -20.67 -46.50
N GLU A 65 26.33 -21.67 -47.25
CA GLU A 65 24.93 -21.76 -47.72
C GLU A 65 23.94 -21.99 -46.57
N GLN A 66 24.29 -22.79 -45.56
CA GLN A 66 23.46 -23.01 -44.37
C GLN A 66 23.39 -21.75 -43.50
N LEU A 67 24.54 -21.10 -43.28
CA LEU A 67 24.60 -19.82 -42.55
C LEU A 67 23.77 -18.74 -43.25
N ASN A 68 23.88 -18.61 -44.57
CA ASN A 68 23.11 -17.64 -45.34
C ASN A 68 21.60 -17.90 -45.25
N ARG A 69 21.16 -19.16 -45.31
CA ARG A 69 19.74 -19.51 -45.11
C ARG A 69 19.25 -19.16 -43.72
N LEU A 70 20.00 -19.53 -42.68
CA LEU A 70 19.62 -19.26 -41.28
C LEU A 70 19.52 -17.76 -41.00
N PHE A 71 20.55 -16.99 -41.40
CA PHE A 71 20.57 -15.55 -41.22
C PHE A 71 19.51 -14.82 -42.06
N ALA A 72 19.20 -15.31 -43.27
CA ALA A 72 18.11 -14.76 -44.08
C ALA A 72 16.73 -14.97 -43.41
N VAL A 73 16.50 -16.13 -42.78
CA VAL A 73 15.28 -16.37 -41.99
C VAL A 73 15.24 -15.44 -40.78
N ALA A 74 16.37 -15.29 -40.07
CA ALA A 74 16.48 -14.38 -38.93
C ALA A 74 16.12 -12.93 -39.33
N THR A 75 16.66 -12.43 -40.44
CA THR A 75 16.33 -11.09 -40.96
C THR A 75 14.86 -10.96 -41.33
N ARG A 76 14.24 -11.96 -41.99
CA ARG A 76 12.81 -11.95 -42.34
C ARG A 76 11.89 -11.90 -41.12
N LEU A 77 12.28 -12.56 -40.04
CA LEU A 77 11.54 -12.58 -38.78
C LEU A 77 11.89 -11.40 -37.87
N SER A 78 12.71 -10.44 -38.33
CA SER A 78 13.24 -9.33 -37.52
C SER A 78 13.93 -9.80 -36.24
N PHE A 79 14.58 -10.96 -36.32
CA PHE A 79 15.29 -11.60 -35.23
C PHE A 79 16.78 -11.29 -35.31
N ARG A 80 17.35 -10.70 -34.26
CA ARG A 80 18.76 -10.36 -34.25
C ARG A 80 19.60 -11.56 -33.82
N MET A 81 20.39 -12.07 -34.76
CA MET A 81 21.33 -13.16 -34.57
C MET A 81 22.72 -12.66 -34.91
N THR A 82 23.72 -13.07 -34.15
CA THR A 82 25.12 -12.71 -34.35
C THR A 82 25.98 -13.95 -34.21
N LEU A 83 26.82 -14.26 -35.20
CA LEU A 83 27.82 -15.31 -35.12
C LEU A 83 29.18 -14.67 -34.82
N THR A 84 29.91 -15.26 -33.87
CA THR A 84 31.26 -14.84 -33.49
C THR A 84 32.23 -16.01 -33.55
N ASP A 85 33.51 -15.71 -33.76
CA ASP A 85 34.58 -16.69 -33.63
C ASP A 85 34.86 -17.06 -32.16
N THR A 86 35.83 -17.95 -31.94
CA THR A 86 36.27 -18.36 -30.60
C THR A 86 36.78 -17.19 -29.75
N ASN A 87 37.32 -16.15 -30.40
CA ASN A 87 37.87 -14.94 -29.80
C ASN A 87 36.85 -13.81 -29.64
N GLY A 88 35.57 -14.02 -29.97
CA GLY A 88 34.49 -13.05 -29.87
C GLY A 88 34.42 -12.02 -31.00
N MET A 89 35.23 -12.13 -32.05
CA MET A 89 35.14 -11.31 -33.25
C MET A 89 33.88 -11.65 -34.03
N VAL A 90 33.14 -10.65 -34.48
CA VAL A 90 31.88 -10.84 -35.20
C VAL A 90 32.16 -11.30 -36.63
N LEU A 91 31.57 -12.43 -37.02
CA LEU A 91 31.67 -13.00 -38.36
C LEU A 91 30.42 -12.69 -39.20
N ARG A 92 29.24 -12.72 -38.57
CA ARG A 92 27.93 -12.43 -39.19
C ARG A 92 27.01 -11.75 -38.18
N ASP A 93 26.17 -10.83 -38.62
CA ASP A 93 25.06 -10.26 -37.84
C ASP A 93 23.85 -10.07 -38.76
N SER A 94 22.64 -10.42 -38.31
CA SER A 94 21.43 -10.34 -39.15
C SER A 94 20.88 -8.93 -39.31
N HIS A 95 21.37 -7.95 -38.54
CA HIS A 95 20.94 -6.54 -38.56
C HIS A 95 22.00 -5.59 -39.11
N VAL A 96 23.22 -6.05 -39.35
CA VAL A 96 24.34 -5.25 -39.85
C VAL A 96 24.76 -5.82 -41.20
N GLY A 97 24.94 -4.97 -42.21
CA GLY A 97 25.39 -5.41 -43.52
C GLY A 97 26.81 -5.98 -43.46
N GLU A 98 27.15 -6.92 -44.34
CA GLU A 98 28.47 -7.59 -44.33
C GLU A 98 29.65 -6.61 -44.39
N LYS A 99 29.46 -5.46 -45.05
CA LYS A 99 30.48 -4.41 -45.20
C LYS A 99 30.79 -3.68 -43.89
N ASP A 100 29.84 -3.66 -42.96
CA ASP A 100 29.92 -2.90 -41.71
C ASP A 100 30.27 -3.81 -40.51
N ILE A 101 30.34 -5.13 -40.72
CA ILE A 101 30.77 -6.11 -39.71
C ILE A 101 32.15 -5.77 -39.12
N PRO A 102 33.18 -5.36 -39.92
CA PRO A 102 34.49 -5.00 -39.37
C PRO A 102 34.46 -3.79 -38.44
N GLU A 103 33.42 -2.95 -38.51
CA GLU A 103 33.25 -1.79 -37.64
C GLU A 103 32.61 -2.15 -36.29
N LEU A 104 32.12 -3.38 -36.13
CA LEU A 104 31.55 -3.85 -34.88
C LEU A 104 32.64 -4.15 -33.85
N ASP A 105 32.41 -3.70 -32.61
CA ASP A 105 33.26 -4.05 -31.48
C ASP A 105 33.39 -5.56 -31.31
N ASN A 106 34.57 -6.02 -30.88
CA ASN A 106 34.76 -7.40 -30.48
C ASN A 106 33.81 -7.73 -29.30
N HIS A 107 33.07 -8.82 -29.36
CA HIS A 107 32.08 -9.18 -28.35
C HIS A 107 32.63 -10.09 -27.22
N SER A 108 33.93 -10.38 -27.18
CA SER A 108 34.56 -11.27 -26.20
C SER A 108 34.33 -10.90 -24.73
N TYR A 109 34.23 -9.60 -24.44
CA TYR A 109 33.98 -9.08 -23.09
C TYR A 109 32.50 -9.09 -22.70
N ARG A 110 31.61 -9.45 -23.63
CA ARG A 110 30.18 -9.50 -23.32
C ARG A 110 29.90 -10.67 -22.38
N PRO A 111 29.16 -10.45 -21.27
CA PRO A 111 28.99 -11.44 -20.23
C PRO A 111 28.30 -12.72 -20.72
N GLU A 112 27.37 -12.62 -21.68
CA GLU A 112 26.73 -13.78 -22.30
C GLU A 112 27.72 -14.64 -23.10
N ILE A 113 28.64 -14.02 -23.84
CA ILE A 113 29.65 -14.71 -24.65
C ILE A 113 30.72 -15.33 -23.76
N ALA A 114 31.20 -14.60 -22.76
CA ALA A 114 32.16 -15.11 -21.79
C ALA A 114 31.60 -16.33 -21.03
N THR A 115 30.32 -16.26 -20.63
CA THR A 115 29.65 -17.37 -19.94
C THR A 115 29.43 -18.56 -20.87
N ALA A 116 28.98 -18.32 -22.11
CA ALA A 116 28.82 -19.38 -23.10
C ALA A 116 30.14 -20.08 -23.41
N ARG A 117 31.25 -19.34 -23.55
CA ARG A 117 32.58 -19.92 -23.74
C ARG A 117 32.99 -20.87 -22.61
N ALA A 118 32.61 -20.54 -21.36
CA ALA A 118 32.98 -21.35 -20.19
C ALA A 118 32.03 -22.53 -19.91
N LYS A 119 30.72 -22.37 -20.16
CA LYS A 119 29.66 -23.31 -19.75
C LYS A 119 28.86 -23.92 -20.90
N GLY A 120 29.12 -23.51 -22.14
CA GLY A 120 28.37 -23.87 -23.34
C GLY A 120 27.17 -22.99 -23.63
N THR A 121 26.57 -22.36 -22.61
CA THR A 121 25.48 -21.38 -22.74
C THR A 121 25.68 -20.19 -21.81
N GLY A 122 25.14 -19.03 -22.19
CA GLY A 122 25.17 -17.81 -21.39
C GLY A 122 23.98 -16.91 -21.66
N ILE A 123 23.51 -16.20 -20.64
CA ILE A 123 22.42 -15.22 -20.75
C ILE A 123 22.88 -13.92 -20.10
N SER A 124 22.58 -12.79 -20.73
CA SER A 124 22.75 -11.48 -20.11
C SER A 124 21.59 -10.56 -20.45
N LEU A 125 21.20 -9.73 -19.48
CA LEU A 125 20.33 -8.59 -19.72
C LEU A 125 21.23 -7.37 -19.97
N ARG A 126 21.03 -6.70 -21.10
CA ARG A 126 21.79 -5.49 -21.41
C ARG A 126 20.92 -4.50 -22.17
N HIS A 127 21.16 -3.23 -21.91
CA HIS A 127 20.63 -2.17 -22.75
C HIS A 127 21.27 -2.22 -24.15
N GLY A 128 20.45 -2.33 -25.19
CA GLY A 128 20.92 -2.48 -26.56
C GLY A 128 21.24 -1.14 -27.21
N ASN A 129 22.52 -0.81 -27.43
CA ASN A 129 22.95 0.45 -28.08
C ASN A 129 22.28 0.75 -29.44
N THR A 130 21.87 -0.27 -30.19
CA THR A 130 21.29 -0.09 -31.54
C THR A 130 19.78 0.20 -31.50
N LEU A 131 19.09 -0.20 -30.43
CA LEU A 131 17.62 -0.14 -30.35
C LEU A 131 17.11 0.70 -29.16
N ASP A 132 18.02 1.24 -28.33
CA ASP A 132 17.71 2.03 -27.11
C ASP A 132 16.69 1.36 -26.18
N LEU A 133 16.71 0.03 -26.17
CA LEU A 133 15.78 -0.81 -25.43
C LEU A 133 16.57 -1.91 -24.72
N ASP A 134 16.07 -2.30 -23.54
CA ASP A 134 16.57 -3.47 -22.83
C ASP A 134 16.29 -4.73 -23.68
N ALA A 135 17.31 -5.57 -23.82
CA ALA A 135 17.20 -6.84 -24.52
C ALA A 135 17.88 -7.95 -23.73
N VAL A 136 17.29 -9.14 -23.78
CA VAL A 136 17.93 -10.35 -23.26
C VAL A 136 18.72 -10.99 -24.38
N TYR A 137 20.01 -11.20 -24.12
CA TYR A 137 20.94 -11.84 -25.03
C TYR A 137 21.23 -13.25 -24.54
N ALA A 138 20.98 -14.25 -25.38
CA ALA A 138 21.38 -15.63 -25.14
C ALA A 138 22.51 -16.01 -26.10
N ALA A 139 23.54 -16.67 -25.60
CA ALA A 139 24.67 -17.16 -26.38
C ALA A 139 24.86 -18.67 -26.16
N ILE A 140 25.21 -19.37 -27.23
CA ILE A 140 25.49 -20.81 -27.23
C ILE A 140 26.76 -21.09 -28.04
N THR A 141 27.61 -21.98 -27.54
CA THR A 141 28.79 -22.46 -28.27
C THR A 141 28.38 -23.51 -29.31
N LEU A 142 28.93 -23.37 -30.52
CA LEU A 142 28.88 -24.35 -31.59
C LEU A 142 30.01 -25.37 -31.45
N ASP A 143 29.93 -26.47 -32.19
CA ASP A 143 30.88 -27.58 -32.08
C ASP A 143 32.28 -27.21 -32.62
N ASN A 144 32.36 -26.28 -33.57
CA ASN A 144 33.61 -25.69 -34.06
C ASN A 144 34.20 -24.60 -33.14
N GLY A 145 33.59 -24.35 -31.98
CA GLY A 145 34.03 -23.35 -31.00
C GLY A 145 33.54 -21.92 -31.30
N GLY A 146 32.87 -21.68 -32.44
CA GLY A 146 32.15 -20.43 -32.69
C GLY A 146 31.03 -20.22 -31.69
N ILE A 147 30.62 -18.96 -31.47
CA ILE A 147 29.54 -18.63 -30.54
C ILE A 147 28.42 -17.95 -31.29
N LEU A 148 27.23 -18.57 -31.22
CA LEU A 148 26.00 -18.02 -31.77
C LEU A 148 25.26 -17.27 -30.69
N ARG A 149 24.94 -16.01 -30.95
CA ARG A 149 24.18 -15.13 -30.06
C ARG A 149 22.85 -14.78 -30.68
N VAL A 150 21.82 -14.78 -29.85
CA VAL A 150 20.46 -14.36 -30.12
C VAL A 150 20.13 -13.16 -29.23
N ALA A 151 19.43 -12.16 -29.76
CA ALA A 151 18.86 -11.07 -28.97
C ALA A 151 17.33 -11.07 -29.06
N VAL A 152 16.67 -11.11 -27.90
CA VAL A 152 15.23 -10.92 -27.76
C VAL A 152 15.00 -9.57 -27.09
N PRO A 153 14.51 -8.55 -27.83
CA PRO A 153 14.22 -7.26 -27.26
C PRO A 153 13.00 -7.35 -26.32
N LEU A 154 13.05 -6.66 -25.18
CA LEU A 154 11.92 -6.56 -24.25
C LEU A 154 10.90 -5.53 -24.79
N VAL A 155 10.28 -5.83 -25.93
CA VAL A 155 9.24 -5.00 -26.55
C VAL A 155 7.88 -5.45 -26.07
N GLY A 156 6.98 -4.51 -25.76
CA GLY A 156 5.57 -4.83 -25.50
C GLY A 156 5.12 -4.56 -24.07
N ILE A 157 5.27 -3.31 -23.62
CA ILE A 157 4.59 -2.81 -22.42
C ILE A 157 3.06 -2.98 -22.59
N ARG A 158 2.50 -2.71 -23.78
CA ARG A 158 1.04 -2.78 -24.02
C ARG A 158 0.42 -4.17 -23.79
N GLN A 159 0.98 -5.24 -24.36
CA GLN A 159 0.42 -6.59 -24.21
C GLN A 159 0.63 -7.16 -22.80
N SER A 160 1.68 -6.69 -22.12
CA SER A 160 1.93 -7.00 -20.71
C SER A 160 0.96 -6.28 -19.77
N LEU A 161 0.56 -5.04 -20.10
CA LEU A 161 -0.44 -4.29 -19.35
C LEU A 161 -1.80 -4.99 -19.34
N GLU A 162 -2.25 -5.55 -20.47
CA GLU A 162 -3.56 -6.22 -20.57
C GLU A 162 -3.65 -7.49 -19.71
N ARG A 163 -2.60 -8.33 -19.70
CA ARG A 163 -2.59 -9.56 -18.89
C ARG A 163 -2.53 -9.30 -17.39
N GLN A 164 -1.96 -8.17 -16.98
CA GLN A 164 -1.75 -7.85 -15.56
C GLN A 164 -2.74 -6.84 -14.99
N PHE A 165 -3.55 -6.22 -15.84
CA PHE A 165 -4.70 -5.41 -15.45
C PHE A 165 -5.59 -6.07 -14.38
N PRO A 166 -5.97 -7.37 -14.48
CA PRO A 166 -6.77 -8.01 -13.42
C PRO A 166 -6.03 -8.15 -12.08
N ALA A 167 -4.71 -8.36 -12.08
CA ALA A 167 -3.91 -8.42 -10.85
C ALA A 167 -3.83 -7.05 -10.17
N LEU A 168 -3.68 -5.98 -10.96
CA LEU A 168 -3.74 -4.60 -10.47
C LEU A 168 -5.11 -4.30 -9.84
N LEU A 169 -6.21 -4.63 -10.55
CA LEU A 169 -7.56 -4.50 -10.02
C LEU A 169 -7.76 -5.29 -8.71
N GLY A 170 -7.26 -6.52 -8.66
CA GLY A 170 -7.29 -7.35 -7.44
C GLY A 170 -6.55 -6.70 -6.28
N SER A 171 -5.38 -6.11 -6.53
CA SER A 171 -4.61 -5.40 -5.50
C SER A 171 -5.33 -4.14 -4.98
N ILE A 172 -5.93 -3.35 -5.87
CA ILE A 172 -6.74 -2.18 -5.51
C ILE A 172 -7.97 -2.61 -4.70
N ALA A 173 -8.66 -3.67 -5.14
CA ALA A 173 -9.82 -4.21 -4.43
C ALA A 173 -9.43 -4.74 -3.04
N GLY A 174 -8.31 -5.45 -2.93
CA GLY A 174 -7.78 -5.96 -1.65
C GLY A 174 -7.46 -4.84 -0.67
N VAL A 175 -6.78 -3.79 -1.15
CA VAL A 175 -6.52 -2.57 -0.36
C VAL A 175 -7.82 -1.89 0.05
N GLY A 176 -8.78 -1.75 -0.87
CA GLY A 176 -10.10 -1.17 -0.58
C GLY A 176 -10.85 -1.94 0.50
N LEU A 177 -10.88 -3.27 0.40
CA LEU A 177 -11.47 -4.16 1.42
C LEU A 177 -10.76 -4.02 2.77
N PHE A 178 -9.43 -3.91 2.78
CA PHE A 178 -8.68 -3.71 4.01
C PHE A 178 -8.98 -2.36 4.67
N CYS A 179 -9.07 -1.29 3.88
CA CYS A 179 -9.51 0.03 4.37
C CYS A 179 -10.92 -0.01 4.96
N LEU A 180 -11.87 -0.69 4.29
CA LEU A 180 -13.23 -0.86 4.79
C LEU A 180 -13.25 -1.65 6.10
N PHE A 181 -12.50 -2.74 6.18
CA PHE A 181 -12.37 -3.55 7.38
C PHE A 181 -11.83 -2.72 8.56
N LEU A 182 -10.73 -1.99 8.33
CA LEU A 182 -10.13 -1.18 9.39
C LEU A 182 -11.05 -0.03 9.83
N SER A 183 -11.72 0.62 8.88
CA SER A 183 -12.75 1.63 9.15
C SER A 183 -13.86 1.07 10.04
N ALA A 184 -14.35 -0.15 9.77
CA ALA A 184 -15.35 -0.80 10.59
C ALA A 184 -14.84 -1.12 12.02
N VAL A 185 -13.60 -1.60 12.15
CA VAL A 185 -12.98 -1.88 13.47
C VAL A 185 -12.82 -0.59 14.28
N ILE A 186 -12.31 0.47 13.67
CA ILE A 186 -12.13 1.78 14.32
C ILE A 186 -13.49 2.34 14.74
N THR A 187 -14.49 2.32 13.84
CA THR A 187 -15.83 2.82 14.10
C THR A 187 -16.49 2.08 15.26
N ARG A 188 -16.37 0.74 15.32
CA ARG A 188 -16.88 -0.05 16.46
C ARG A 188 -16.18 0.31 17.77
N LYS A 189 -14.87 0.52 17.73
CA LYS A 189 -14.09 0.90 18.92
C LYS A 189 -14.46 2.28 19.44
N ILE A 190 -14.69 3.23 18.54
CA ILE A 190 -15.19 4.57 18.88
C ILE A 190 -16.59 4.49 19.48
N ARG A 191 -17.53 3.79 18.81
CA ARG A 191 -18.91 3.64 19.28
C ARG A 191 -18.98 3.03 20.68
N LYS A 192 -18.25 1.94 20.93
CA LYS A 192 -18.21 1.29 22.25
C LYS A 192 -17.77 2.24 23.37
N HIS A 193 -16.87 3.19 23.10
CA HIS A 193 -16.42 4.14 24.12
C HIS A 193 -17.40 5.30 24.28
N MET A 194 -18.09 5.71 23.22
CA MET A 194 -19.19 6.67 23.30
C MET A 194 -20.37 6.12 24.10
N ASP A 195 -20.72 4.84 23.93
CA ASP A 195 -21.79 4.19 24.68
C ASP A 195 -21.49 4.21 26.19
N ASN A 196 -20.25 3.90 26.59
CA ASN A 196 -19.84 3.98 28.00
C ASN A 196 -19.97 5.40 28.59
N VAL A 197 -19.62 6.45 27.82
CA VAL A 197 -19.78 7.83 28.28
C VAL A 197 -21.25 8.20 28.41
N THR A 198 -22.07 7.79 27.45
CA THR A 198 -23.52 8.05 27.43
C THR A 198 -24.24 7.31 28.55
N GLU A 199 -23.81 6.10 28.88
CA GLU A 199 -24.31 5.32 30.02
C GLU A 199 -23.96 5.99 31.35
N ILE A 200 -22.73 6.49 31.52
CA ILE A 200 -22.32 7.21 32.74
C ILE A 200 -23.13 8.51 32.89
N VAL A 201 -23.29 9.29 31.81
CA VAL A 201 -24.09 10.52 31.83
C VAL A 201 -25.58 10.22 32.05
N GLY A 202 -26.11 9.16 31.44
CA GLY A 202 -27.50 8.72 31.62
C GLY A 202 -27.80 8.11 32.98
N ALA A 203 -26.80 7.57 33.68
CA ALA A 203 -26.91 7.12 35.07
C ALA A 203 -26.89 8.30 36.04
N ILE A 204 -26.05 9.32 35.80
CA ILE A 204 -26.03 10.57 36.57
C ILE A 204 -27.38 11.30 36.48
N SER A 205 -28.05 11.22 35.34
CA SER A 205 -29.36 11.86 35.15
C SER A 205 -30.55 11.11 35.77
N ARG A 206 -30.39 9.83 36.15
CA ARG A 206 -31.49 8.98 36.65
C ARG A 206 -31.47 8.76 38.16
N GLU A 207 -30.32 8.91 38.82
CA GLU A 207 -30.22 8.88 40.27
C GLU A 207 -30.14 10.32 40.80
N THR A 208 -30.99 10.66 41.76
CA THR A 208 -31.11 11.97 42.44
C THR A 208 -29.87 12.40 43.25
N GLY A 209 -28.72 11.78 43.01
CA GLY A 209 -27.43 12.04 43.65
C GLY A 209 -26.39 12.60 42.68
N LEU A 210 -26.59 13.84 42.21
CA LEU A 210 -25.60 14.60 41.40
C LEU A 210 -24.19 14.62 42.03
N SER A 211 -24.09 14.38 43.33
CA SER A 211 -22.86 14.46 44.10
C SER A 211 -21.94 13.22 44.00
N GLN A 212 -22.45 12.03 43.59
CA GLN A 212 -21.73 10.77 43.82
C GLN A 212 -21.01 10.18 42.58
N ARG A 213 -21.36 10.58 41.35
CA ARG A 213 -20.72 10.06 40.13
C ARG A 213 -20.13 11.17 39.26
N ARG A 214 -18.81 11.35 39.35
CA ARG A 214 -18.04 12.28 38.51
C ARG A 214 -17.34 11.54 37.37
N LEU A 215 -17.17 12.20 36.23
CA LEU A 215 -16.32 11.69 35.14
C LEU A 215 -14.84 11.84 35.52
N ARG A 216 -14.33 10.91 36.34
CA ARG A 216 -12.95 10.93 36.87
C ARG A 216 -11.92 10.31 35.93
N THR A 217 -12.33 9.36 35.10
CA THR A 217 -11.43 8.63 34.20
C THR A 217 -11.95 8.70 32.77
N VAL A 218 -11.32 9.53 31.96
CA VAL A 218 -11.55 9.58 30.51
C VAL A 218 -10.36 8.95 29.82
N GLN A 219 -10.60 7.95 28.96
CA GLN A 219 -9.54 7.19 28.31
C GLN A 219 -8.74 8.01 27.28
N TRP A 220 -9.37 9.01 26.66
CA TRP A 220 -8.75 9.85 25.64
C TRP A 220 -8.63 11.27 26.12
N SER A 221 -7.46 11.87 25.88
CA SER A 221 -7.18 13.26 26.21
C SER A 221 -8.18 14.24 25.57
N GLU A 222 -8.69 13.90 24.39
CA GLU A 222 -9.64 14.71 23.63
C GLU A 222 -11.02 14.78 24.27
N MET A 223 -11.35 13.86 25.17
CA MET A 223 -12.61 13.88 25.93
C MET A 223 -12.49 14.58 27.29
N LEU A 224 -11.28 15.01 27.68
CA LEU A 224 -11.07 15.77 28.91
C LEU A 224 -11.88 17.08 28.95
N PRO A 225 -11.93 17.91 27.89
CA PRO A 225 -12.71 19.15 27.91
C PRO A 225 -14.21 18.89 28.15
N LEU A 226 -14.75 17.81 27.55
CA LEU A 226 -16.14 17.40 27.78
C LEU A 226 -16.36 16.95 29.22
N ALA A 227 -15.46 16.13 29.77
CA ALA A 227 -15.55 15.69 31.16
C ALA A 227 -15.47 16.87 32.13
N TYR A 228 -14.61 17.86 31.86
CA TYR A 228 -14.55 19.10 32.63
C TYR A 228 -15.84 19.91 32.53
N ALA A 229 -16.39 20.09 31.33
CA ALA A 229 -17.65 20.82 31.14
C ALA A 229 -18.82 20.15 31.88
N VAL A 230 -18.94 18.82 31.80
CA VAL A 230 -19.99 18.06 32.49
C VAL A 230 -19.83 18.15 34.01
N ASN A 231 -18.61 18.00 34.53
CA ASN A 231 -18.35 18.15 35.96
C ASN A 231 -18.66 19.58 36.45
N HIS A 232 -18.28 20.61 35.68
CA HIS A 232 -18.59 22.00 36.00
C HIS A 232 -20.10 22.27 36.02
N MET A 233 -20.84 21.74 35.04
CA MET A 233 -22.30 21.82 35.04
C MET A 233 -22.91 21.17 36.28
N ALA A 234 -22.42 19.99 36.67
CA ALA A 234 -22.89 19.31 37.88
C ALA A 234 -22.61 20.14 39.15
N ASP A 235 -21.42 20.74 39.26
CA ASP A 235 -21.06 21.62 40.39
C ASP A 235 -21.96 22.87 40.43
N THR A 236 -22.25 23.47 39.27
CA THR A 236 -23.13 24.65 39.16
C THR A 236 -24.57 24.32 39.53
N ILE A 237 -25.11 23.20 39.05
CA ILE A 237 -26.47 22.75 39.40
C ILE A 237 -26.56 22.49 40.91
N GLN A 238 -25.55 21.83 41.49
CA GLN A 238 -25.55 21.54 42.93
C GLN A 238 -25.51 22.83 43.76
N ALA A 239 -24.74 23.84 43.34
CA ALA A 239 -24.73 25.14 44.01
C ALA A 239 -26.12 25.82 43.98
N TYR A 240 -26.79 25.84 42.82
CA TYR A 240 -28.13 26.40 42.71
C TYR A 240 -29.17 25.65 43.54
N VAL A 241 -29.10 24.32 43.62
CA VAL A 241 -30.00 23.52 44.46
C VAL A 241 -29.84 23.90 45.93
N VAL A 242 -28.59 23.95 46.42
CA VAL A 242 -28.30 24.31 47.82
C VAL A 242 -28.78 25.73 48.14
N GLU A 243 -28.49 26.70 47.27
CA GLU A 243 -28.93 28.08 47.46
C GLU A 243 -30.45 28.21 47.48
N THR A 244 -31.15 27.52 46.57
CA THR A 244 -32.62 27.54 46.53
C THR A 244 -33.23 26.90 47.78
N THR A 245 -32.65 25.80 48.28
CA THR A 245 -33.10 25.17 49.51
C THR A 245 -32.86 26.04 50.75
N ASP A 246 -31.74 26.76 50.80
CA ASP A 246 -31.44 27.68 51.90
C ASP A 246 -32.41 28.87 51.90
N GLN A 247 -32.68 29.46 50.73
CA GLN A 247 -33.68 30.53 50.58
C GLN A 247 -35.08 30.08 51.03
N GLN A 248 -35.50 28.85 50.70
CA GLN A 248 -36.76 28.30 51.17
C GLN A 248 -36.77 28.12 52.70
N GLY A 249 -35.69 27.59 53.27
CA GLY A 249 -35.56 27.43 54.73
C GLY A 249 -35.55 28.77 55.48
N GLN A 250 -34.90 29.80 54.93
CA GLN A 250 -34.94 31.16 55.48
C GLN A 250 -36.36 31.74 55.45
N LEU A 251 -37.08 31.58 54.33
CA LEU A 251 -38.46 32.04 54.21
C LEU A 251 -39.37 31.32 55.22
N GLU A 252 -39.23 30.00 55.38
CA GLU A 252 -39.99 29.22 56.36
C GLU A 252 -39.66 29.64 57.80
N THR A 253 -38.39 29.88 58.11
CA THR A 253 -37.99 30.36 59.45
C THR A 253 -38.56 31.74 59.76
N ILE A 254 -38.57 32.65 58.77
CA ILE A 254 -39.19 33.98 58.92
C ILE A 254 -40.69 33.82 59.18
N LEU A 255 -41.38 33.00 58.37
CA LEU A 255 -42.81 32.71 58.54
C LEU A 255 -43.08 32.13 59.94
N ASP A 256 -42.38 31.09 60.38
CA ASP A 256 -42.58 30.46 61.70
C ASP A 256 -42.29 31.41 62.87
N SER A 257 -41.40 32.40 62.68
CA SER A 257 -41.04 33.38 63.72
C SER A 257 -41.97 34.60 63.79
N MET A 258 -42.87 34.81 62.82
CA MET A 258 -43.79 35.95 62.83
C MET A 258 -44.91 35.73 63.86
N HIS A 259 -45.13 36.75 64.70
CA HIS A 259 -46.14 36.72 65.77
C HIS A 259 -47.59 36.87 65.24
N GLU A 260 -47.75 37.23 63.98
CA GLU A 260 -49.03 37.38 63.28
C GLU A 260 -49.23 36.23 62.29
N GLY A 261 -50.45 35.68 62.24
CA GLY A 261 -50.80 34.60 61.32
C GLY A 261 -50.91 35.08 59.87
N VAL A 262 -50.18 34.44 58.97
CA VAL A 262 -50.12 34.72 57.54
C VAL A 262 -50.85 33.63 56.77
N LEU A 263 -51.92 34.01 56.08
CA LEU A 263 -52.72 33.11 55.25
C LEU A 263 -52.50 33.41 53.77
N VAL A 264 -52.00 32.43 53.01
CA VAL A 264 -51.85 32.54 51.56
C VAL A 264 -53.05 31.89 50.86
N LEU A 265 -53.81 32.69 50.12
CA LEU A 265 -54.96 32.24 49.33
C LEU A 265 -54.58 32.03 47.87
N GLY A 266 -55.09 30.94 47.28
CA GLY A 266 -54.99 30.67 45.86
C GLY A 266 -55.94 31.56 45.03
N PRO A 267 -55.82 31.52 43.69
CA PRO A 267 -56.65 32.32 42.77
C PRO A 267 -58.16 32.08 42.92
N THR A 268 -58.55 30.95 43.51
CA THR A 268 -59.94 30.53 43.75
C THR A 268 -60.43 30.81 45.18
N GLY A 269 -59.64 31.49 46.01
CA GLY A 269 -59.96 31.76 47.41
C GLY A 269 -59.72 30.59 48.37
N ALA A 270 -59.19 29.46 47.89
CA ALA A 270 -58.80 28.33 48.72
C ALA A 270 -57.46 28.59 49.45
N ILE A 271 -57.34 28.17 50.70
CA ILE A 271 -56.10 28.30 51.48
C ILE A 271 -55.03 27.39 50.90
N ARG A 272 -53.87 27.96 50.56
CA ARG A 272 -52.68 27.23 50.06
C ARG A 272 -51.60 27.03 51.11
N ARG A 273 -51.41 27.99 52.02
CA ARG A 273 -50.42 27.93 53.11
C ARG A 273 -50.88 28.80 54.29
N TRP A 274 -50.54 28.39 55.50
CA TRP A 274 -50.76 29.14 56.74
C TRP A 274 -49.60 28.85 57.73
N ASN A 275 -49.34 29.76 58.67
CA ASN A 275 -48.49 29.55 59.84
C ASN A 275 -49.30 29.74 61.14
#